data_AF-A0A945B7A6-F1
#
_entry.id   AF-A0A945B7A6-F1
#
_cell.length_a   1.000
_cell.length_b   1.000
_cell.length_c   1.000
_cell.angle_alpha   90.00
_cell.angle_beta   90.00
_cell.angle_gamma   90.00
#
_symmetry.space_group_name_H-M   'P 1'
#
loop_
_entity.id
_entity.type
_entity.pdbx_description
1 polymer ?
#
loop_
_entity_poly.entity_id
_entity_poly.type
_entity_poly.pdbx_seq_one_letter_code
_entity_poly.pdbx_strand_id
1 'polypeptide(L)'
;MSGEKEIEIRRMMQQFEHQISEMNSSEITQRAGDISKSDFLNLAKAISILRAKYLKEVLHIARVDEEKLTLQLCLEARKSRIAYEEVMESFEQLKHALQRGYFNLVDD
;
A
#
# COMPACT_ATOMS: atom_id res chain seq x y z
N MET A 1 -33.96 -19.42 21.20
CA MET A 1 -32.63 -19.79 20.66
C MET A 1 -31.88 -18.57 20.12
N SER A 2 -31.47 -17.60 20.97
CA SER A 2 -30.97 -16.32 20.41
C SER A 2 -29.66 -15.79 21.01
N GLY A 3 -29.46 -15.83 22.33
CA GLY A 3 -28.28 -15.20 22.95
C GLY A 3 -27.02 -16.08 23.02
N GLU A 4 -27.16 -17.34 23.41
CA GLU A 4 -26.02 -18.25 23.59
C GLU A 4 -25.28 -18.52 22.27
N LYS A 5 -26.03 -18.75 21.19
CA LYS A 5 -25.47 -18.93 19.84
C LYS A 5 -24.73 -17.68 19.37
N GLU A 6 -25.22 -16.49 19.69
CA GLU A 6 -24.56 -15.23 19.34
C GLU A 6 -23.25 -15.04 20.11
N ILE A 7 -23.23 -15.39 21.40
CA ILE A 7 -22.01 -15.37 22.24
C ILE A 7 -20.97 -16.37 21.71
N GLU A 8 -21.41 -17.57 21.33
CA GLU A 8 -20.54 -18.61 20.75
C GLU A 8 -19.91 -18.14 19.43
N ILE A 9 -20.73 -17.56 18.53
CA ILE A 9 -20.23 -16.98 17.28
C ILE A 9 -19.21 -15.87 17.55
N ARG A 10 -19.50 -14.93 18.47
CA ARG A 10 -18.55 -13.86 18.81
C ARG A 10 -17.22 -14.39 19.32
N ARG A 11 -17.23 -15.40 20.19
CA ARG A 11 -16.00 -16.05 20.70
C ARG A 11 -15.22 -16.71 19.58
N MET A 12 -15.91 -17.42 18.68
CA MET A 12 -15.29 -18.07 17.52
C MET A 12 -14.64 -17.04 16.59
N MET A 13 -15.32 -15.91 16.32
CA MET A 13 -14.75 -14.84 15.50
C MET A 13 -13.51 -14.22 16.16
N GLN A 14 -13.52 -14.01 17.47
CA GLN A 14 -12.33 -13.54 18.20
C GLN A 14 -11.15 -14.53 18.10
N GLN A 15 -11.42 -15.84 18.15
CA GLN A 15 -10.40 -16.86 17.95
C GLN A 15 -9.82 -16.83 16.53
N PHE A 16 -10.67 -16.65 15.51
CA PHE A 16 -10.21 -16.50 14.14
C PHE A 16 -9.38 -15.22 13.94
N GLU A 17 -9.81 -14.09 14.50
CA GLU A 17 -9.05 -12.84 14.44
C GLU A 17 -7.65 -12.99 15.05
N HIS A 18 -7.54 -13.69 16.18
CA HIS A 18 -6.26 -13.98 16.80
C HIS A 18 -5.37 -14.85 15.90
N GLN A 19 -5.89 -15.97 15.40
CA GLN A 19 -5.14 -16.87 14.51
C GLN A 19 -4.71 -16.18 13.21
N ILE A 20 -5.58 -15.35 12.62
CA ILE A 20 -5.25 -14.55 11.43
C ILE A 20 -4.11 -13.59 11.74
N SER A 21 -4.12 -12.95 12.90
CA SER A 21 -3.06 -12.04 13.32
C SER A 21 -1.70 -12.76 13.45
N GLU A 22 -1.69 -13.95 14.03
CA GLU A 22 -0.49 -14.78 14.16
C GLU A 22 0.03 -15.24 12.80
N MET A 23 -0.86 -15.71 11.91
CA MET A 23 -0.50 -16.12 10.55
C MET A 23 0.10 -14.98 9.75
N ASN A 24 -0.54 -13.80 9.79
CA ASN A 24 0.00 -12.61 9.11
C ASN A 24 1.37 -12.22 9.66
N SER A 25 1.54 -12.26 10.98
CA SER A 25 2.83 -11.93 11.58
C SER A 25 3.94 -12.88 11.16
N SER A 26 3.66 -14.18 11.18
CA SER A 26 4.60 -15.21 10.76
C SER A 26 4.97 -15.08 9.27
N GLU A 27 3.99 -14.98 8.39
CA GLU A 27 4.23 -14.91 6.94
C GLU A 27 4.92 -13.61 6.53
N ILE A 28 4.56 -12.46 7.12
CA ILE A 28 5.23 -11.18 6.85
C ILE A 28 6.68 -11.25 7.29
N THR A 29 6.95 -11.70 8.53
CA THR A 29 8.32 -11.82 9.03
C THR A 29 9.16 -12.75 8.15
N GLN A 30 8.59 -13.89 7.73
CA GLN A 30 9.29 -14.86 6.88
C GLN A 30 9.62 -14.31 5.48
N ARG A 31 8.74 -13.49 4.89
CA ARG A 31 8.86 -13.04 3.49
C ARG A 31 9.51 -11.67 3.33
N ALA A 32 9.15 -10.74 4.21
CA ALA A 32 9.62 -9.35 4.16
C ALA A 32 10.86 -9.13 5.03
N GLY A 33 11.11 -10.01 6.00
CA GLY A 33 12.20 -9.84 6.97
C GLY A 33 11.91 -8.70 7.95
N ASP A 34 12.98 -8.15 8.51
CA ASP A 34 12.91 -7.00 9.43
C ASP A 34 12.49 -5.74 8.66
N ILE A 35 11.52 -5.02 9.21
CA ILE A 35 10.99 -3.77 8.64
C ILE A 35 11.38 -2.62 9.56
N SER A 36 12.11 -1.66 9.01
CA SER A 36 12.64 -0.51 9.76
C SER A 36 11.83 0.77 9.52
N LYS A 37 12.13 1.81 10.29
CA LYS A 37 11.60 3.17 10.01
C LYS A 37 12.16 3.71 8.69
N SER A 38 13.41 3.38 8.34
CA SER A 38 14.00 3.83 7.09
C SER A 38 13.31 3.24 5.85
N ASP A 39 12.77 2.02 5.93
CA ASP A 39 11.96 1.43 4.85
C ASP A 39 10.70 2.25 4.53
N PHE A 40 9.99 2.71 5.56
CA PHE A 40 8.83 3.60 5.39
C PHE A 40 9.22 4.93 4.73
N LEU A 41 10.33 5.52 5.16
CA LEU A 41 10.83 6.77 4.57
C LEU A 41 11.28 6.58 3.12
N ASN A 42 11.91 5.45 2.81
CA ASN A 42 12.30 5.09 1.45
C ASN A 42 11.08 4.92 0.54
N LEU A 43 10.01 4.30 1.03
CA LEU A 43 8.75 4.17 0.30
C LEU A 43 8.07 5.52 0.08
N ALA A 44 8.01 6.38 1.11
CA ALA A 44 7.49 7.75 1.00
C ALA A 44 8.31 8.61 -0.01
N LYS A 45 9.63 8.41 -0.06
CA LYS A 45 10.51 9.03 -1.05
C LYS A 45 10.19 8.51 -2.46
N ALA A 46 10.00 7.21 -2.64
CA ALA A 46 9.62 6.61 -3.93
C ALA A 46 8.27 7.17 -4.42
N ILE A 47 7.26 7.27 -3.55
CA ILE A 47 5.97 7.93 -3.83
C ILE A 47 6.19 9.35 -4.33
N SER A 48 7.02 10.13 -3.64
CA SER A 48 7.28 11.53 -4.00
C SER A 48 7.92 11.65 -5.38
N ILE A 49 8.86 10.76 -5.71
CA ILE A 49 9.51 10.70 -7.02
C ILE A 49 8.51 10.32 -8.11
N LEU A 50 7.69 9.29 -7.90
CA LEU A 50 6.70 8.83 -8.88
C LEU A 50 5.60 9.87 -9.11
N ARG A 51 5.14 10.53 -8.05
CA ARG A 51 4.21 11.66 -8.14
C ARG A 51 4.79 12.77 -9.00
N ALA A 52 6.04 13.16 -8.77
CA ALA A 52 6.71 14.19 -9.56
C ALA A 52 6.81 13.79 -11.05
N LYS A 53 7.12 12.52 -11.35
CA LYS A 53 7.13 12.00 -12.73
C LYS A 53 5.75 12.10 -13.37
N TYR A 54 4.70 11.63 -12.70
CA TYR A 54 3.33 11.73 -13.21
C TYR A 54 2.92 13.19 -13.49
N LEU A 55 3.17 14.09 -12.54
CA LEU A 55 2.86 15.51 -12.70
C LEU A 55 3.63 16.14 -13.87
N LYS A 56 4.89 15.74 -14.08
CA LYS A 56 5.67 16.17 -15.24
C LYS A 56 5.00 15.76 -16.56
N GLU A 57 4.53 14.51 -16.68
CA GLU A 57 3.85 14.04 -17.88
C GLU A 57 2.51 14.76 -18.12
N VAL A 58 1.73 15.00 -17.05
CA VAL A 58 0.47 15.76 -17.14
C VAL A 58 0.71 17.20 -17.59
N LEU A 59 1.73 17.86 -17.01
CA LEU A 59 2.11 19.21 -17.40
C LEU A 59 2.66 19.26 -18.83
N HIS A 60 3.33 18.20 -19.29
CA HIS A 60 3.76 18.11 -20.68
C HIS A 60 2.56 18.05 -21.62
N ILE A 61 1.56 17.19 -21.34
CA ILE A 61 0.30 17.10 -22.11
C ILE A 61 -0.40 18.46 -22.17
N ALA A 62 -0.46 19.19 -21.05
CA ALA A 62 -1.11 20.51 -21.01
C ALA A 62 -0.38 21.61 -21.82
N ARG A 63 0.85 21.35 -22.28
CA ARG A 63 1.72 22.33 -22.94
C ARG A 63 2.05 21.99 -24.40
N VAL A 64 1.64 20.82 -24.89
CA VAL A 64 1.87 20.45 -26.31
C VAL A 64 0.79 21.03 -27.21
N ASP A 65 1.17 21.39 -28.42
CA ASP A 65 0.25 21.80 -29.48
C ASP A 65 -0.65 20.62 -29.91
N GLU A 66 -1.82 20.91 -30.49
CA GLU A 66 -2.81 19.90 -30.93
C GLU A 66 -2.20 18.81 -31.82
N GLU A 67 -1.34 19.20 -32.77
CA GLU A 67 -0.66 18.28 -33.70
C GLU A 67 0.25 17.25 -33.01
N LYS A 68 0.74 17.58 -31.80
CA LYS A 68 1.62 16.72 -30.99
C LYS A 68 0.86 15.99 -29.89
N LEU A 69 -0.42 16.30 -29.70
CA LEU A 69 -1.27 15.66 -28.71
C LEU A 69 -1.69 14.26 -29.19
N THR A 70 -0.84 13.27 -28.90
CA THR A 70 -1.04 11.89 -29.34
C THR A 70 -1.58 10.99 -28.24
N LEU A 71 -2.23 9.89 -28.63
CA LEU A 71 -2.60 8.81 -27.71
C LEU A 71 -1.41 8.31 -26.89
N GLN A 72 -0.21 8.28 -27.48
CA GLN A 72 0.99 7.81 -26.80
C GLN A 72 1.33 8.67 -25.57
N LEU A 73 1.20 10.00 -25.65
CA LEU A 73 1.41 10.89 -24.51
C LEU A 73 0.44 10.56 -23.36
N CYS A 74 -0.83 10.34 -23.67
CA CYS A 74 -1.83 9.94 -22.69
C CYS A 74 -1.51 8.58 -22.04
N LEU A 75 -0.98 7.62 -22.82
CA LEU A 75 -0.57 6.32 -22.30
C LEU A 75 0.65 6.40 -21.38
N GLU A 76 1.64 7.24 -21.68
CA GLU A 76 2.80 7.45 -20.79
C GLU A 76 2.41 8.14 -19.47
N ALA A 77 1.53 9.14 -19.52
CA ALA A 77 0.97 9.74 -18.31
C ALA A 77 0.18 8.71 -17.48
N ARG A 78 -0.60 7.83 -18.14
CA ARG A 78 -1.32 6.74 -17.45
C ARG A 78 -0.36 5.76 -16.77
N LYS A 79 0.72 5.33 -17.44
CA LYS A 79 1.72 4.43 -16.84
C LYS A 79 2.33 5.06 -15.59
N SER A 80 2.69 6.34 -15.67
CA SER A 80 3.24 7.08 -14.53
C SER A 80 2.23 7.20 -13.38
N ARG A 81 0.95 7.43 -13.70
CA ARG A 81 -0.13 7.47 -12.70
C ARG A 81 -0.31 6.12 -12.00
N ILE A 82 -0.39 5.02 -12.75
CA ILE A 82 -0.57 3.67 -12.18
C ILE A 82 0.59 3.33 -11.25
N ALA A 83 1.83 3.59 -11.67
CA ALA A 83 3.00 3.34 -10.83
C ALA A 83 2.95 4.16 -9.51
N TYR A 84 2.56 5.43 -9.60
CA TYR A 84 2.38 6.28 -8.41
C TYR A 84 1.28 5.76 -7.48
N GLU A 85 0.11 5.42 -8.02
CA GLU A 85 -1.04 4.92 -7.26
C GLU A 85 -0.75 3.58 -6.58
N GLU A 86 -0.07 2.67 -7.28
CA GLU A 86 0.31 1.35 -6.74
C GLU A 86 1.21 1.47 -5.51
N VAL A 87 2.20 2.36 -5.56
CA VAL A 87 3.14 2.56 -4.44
C VAL A 87 2.46 3.30 -3.28
N MET A 88 1.53 4.22 -3.56
CA MET A 88 0.68 4.84 -2.53
C MET A 88 -0.17 3.80 -1.79
N GLU A 89 -0.84 2.92 -2.53
CA GLU A 89 -1.65 1.85 -1.95
C GLU A 89 -0.78 0.90 -1.12
N SER A 90 0.40 0.53 -1.66
CA SER A 90 1.37 -0.31 -0.93
C SER A 90 1.80 0.30 0.40
N PHE A 91 1.97 1.63 0.48
CA PHE A 91 2.29 2.31 1.74
C PHE A 91 1.15 2.23 2.75
N GLU A 92 -0.10 2.39 2.31
CA GLU A 92 -1.26 2.24 3.19
C GLU A 92 -1.41 0.79 3.68
N GLN A 93 -1.14 -0.21 2.83
CA GLN A 93 -1.14 -1.62 3.24
C GLN A 93 -0.04 -1.91 4.28
N LEU A 94 1.16 -1.35 4.10
CA LEU A 94 2.25 -1.50 5.05
C LEU A 94 1.92 -0.84 6.40
N LYS A 95 1.37 0.38 6.37
CA LYS A 95 0.89 1.08 7.56
C LYS A 95 -0.22 0.31 8.26
N HIS A 96 -1.16 -0.26 7.51
CA HIS A 96 -2.24 -1.07 8.06
C HIS A 96 -1.69 -2.30 8.79
N ALA A 97 -0.75 -3.02 8.16
CA ALA A 97 -0.12 -4.19 8.79
C ALA A 97 0.63 -3.83 10.08
N LEU A 98 1.31 -2.68 10.12
CA LEU A 98 1.92 -2.16 11.35
C LEU A 98 0.87 -1.82 12.42
N GLN A 99 -0.22 -1.13 12.06
CA GLN A 99 -1.30 -0.78 12.98
C GLN A 99 -2.04 -1.99 13.54
N ARG A 100 -2.12 -3.07 12.76
CA ARG A 100 -2.69 -4.35 13.19
C ARG A 100 -1.74 -5.16 14.07
N GLY A 101 -0.50 -4.72 14.25
CA GLY A 101 0.51 -5.41 15.05
C GLY A 101 1.03 -6.68 14.39
N TYR A 102 0.94 -6.79 13.06
CA TYR A 102 1.48 -7.96 12.36
C TYR A 102 3.02 -7.97 12.38
N PHE A 103 3.66 -6.82 12.53
CA PHE A 103 5.10 -6.72 12.77
C PHE A 103 5.41 -5.52 13.66
N ASN A 104 6.62 -5.49 14.20
CA ASN A 104 7.17 -4.34 14.91
C ASN A 104 8.30 -3.72 14.10
N LEU A 105 8.50 -2.42 14.25
CA LEU A 105 9.63 -1.75 13.64
C LEU A 105 10.91 -2.10 14.38
N VAL A 106 11.94 -2.47 13.65
CA VAL A 106 13.31 -2.55 14.18
C VAL A 106 13.94 -1.16 14.21
N ASP A 107 14.89 -0.95 15.11
CA ASP A 107 15.74 0.24 15.09
C ASP A 107 16.75 0.15 13.93
N ASP A 108 17.12 1.31 13.39
CA ASP A 108 18.13 1.44 12.33
C ASP A 108 19.56 1.35 12.90
#